data_AF-A0A0V8JH12-F1
#
_entry.id   AF-A0A0V8JH12-F1
#
_cell.length_a   1.000
_cell.length_b   1.000
_cell.length_c   1.000
_cell.angle_alpha   90.00
_cell.angle_beta   90.00
_cell.angle_gamma   90.00
#
_symmetry.space_group_name_H-M   'P 1'
#
loop_
_entity.id
_entity.type
_entity.pdbx_description
1 polymer ?
#
loop_
_entity_poly.entity_id
_entity_poly.type
_entity_poly.pdbx_seq_one_letter_code
_entity_poly.pdbx_strand_id
1 'polypeptide(L)' 'MKNKTLSTISLSEIHNPKAIHVVGIGASAGGLEAIEQFFANMPSSNGMAFIVIQHLSSRYKSFMPELLAKKPI' A
#
# COMPACT_ATOMS: atom_id res chain seq x y z
N MET A 1 -6.09 -41.79 17.37
CA MET A 1 -6.94 -40.76 16.75
C MET A 1 -7.46 -39.86 17.86
N LYS A 2 -7.09 -38.57 17.87
CA LYS A 2 -7.56 -37.59 18.87
C LYS A 2 -8.44 -36.57 18.16
N ASN A 3 -9.68 -36.49 18.59
CA ASN A 3 -10.77 -35.80 17.92
C ASN A 3 -10.70 -34.34 18.37
N LYS A 4 -10.36 -33.42 17.47
CA LYS A 4 -10.35 -31.98 17.77
C LYS A 4 -11.79 -31.48 17.73
N THR A 5 -12.36 -31.24 18.91
CA THR A 5 -13.68 -30.64 19.11
C THR A 5 -13.78 -29.32 18.35
N LEU A 6 -14.80 -29.17 17.49
CA LEU A 6 -15.07 -28.02 16.60
C LEU A 6 -15.61 -26.78 17.34
N SER A 7 -15.19 -26.52 18.58
CA SER A 7 -15.85 -25.53 19.46
C SER A 7 -15.16 -24.17 19.58
N THR A 8 -14.23 -23.79 18.68
CA THR A 8 -13.65 -22.44 18.72
C THR A 8 -13.13 -22.02 17.34
N ILE A 9 -14.03 -21.80 16.38
CA ILE A 9 -13.77 -20.81 15.33
C ILE A 9 -14.48 -19.56 15.83
N SER A 10 -13.73 -18.51 16.11
CA SER A 10 -14.32 -17.23 16.52
C SER A 10 -15.16 -16.72 15.35
N LEU A 11 -16.40 -16.28 15.58
CA LEU A 11 -17.22 -15.66 14.52
C LEU A 11 -16.53 -14.45 13.86
N SER A 12 -15.51 -13.87 14.51
CA SER A 12 -14.63 -12.85 13.93
C SER A 12 -13.70 -13.35 12.81
N GLU A 13 -13.53 -14.67 12.67
CA GLU A 13 -12.76 -15.32 11.59
C GLU A 13 -13.62 -15.63 10.37
N ILE A 14 -14.96 -15.48 10.46
CA ILE A 14 -15.85 -15.57 9.30
C ILE A 14 -15.72 -14.26 8.51
N HIS A 15 -14.64 -14.21 7.73
CA HIS A 15 -14.40 -13.35 6.56
C HIS A 15 -15.28 -12.09 6.47
N ASN A 16 -15.05 -11.12 7.36
CA ASN A 16 -15.28 -9.74 6.99
C ASN A 16 -14.17 -9.45 5.97
N PRO A 17 -14.45 -9.19 4.67
CA PRO A 17 -13.40 -8.76 3.76
C PRO A 17 -12.79 -7.53 4.41
N LYS A 18 -11.55 -7.65 4.91
CA LYS A 18 -10.88 -6.58 5.66
C LYS A 18 -10.95 -5.37 4.76
N ALA A 19 -11.78 -4.38 5.12
CA ALA A 19 -12.05 -3.26 4.25
C ALA A 19 -10.71 -2.58 3.97
N ILE A 20 -10.20 -2.73 2.76
CA ILE A 20 -8.92 -2.14 2.35
C ILE A 20 -9.21 -0.66 2.13
N HIS A 21 -8.57 0.20 2.91
CA HIS A 21 -8.60 1.63 2.63
C HIS A 21 -7.74 1.91 1.41
N VAL A 22 -8.34 2.56 0.41
CA VAL A 22 -7.64 2.97 -0.81
C VAL A 22 -7.34 4.47 -0.71
N VAL A 23 -6.07 4.84 -0.85
CA VAL A 23 -5.59 6.22 -0.77
C VAL A 23 -5.08 6.66 -2.15
N GLY A 24 -5.71 7.70 -2.72
CA GLY A 24 -5.25 8.34 -3.94
C GLY A 24 -4.31 9.50 -3.64
N ILE A 25 -3.14 9.52 -4.27
CA ILE A 25 -2.13 10.59 -4.14
C ILE A 25 -1.91 11.22 -5.52
N GLY A 26 -2.21 12.50 -5.66
CA GLY A 26 -1.94 13.29 -6.87
C GLY A 26 -0.74 14.20 -6.67
N ALA A 27 0.17 14.22 -7.64
CA ALA A 27 1.41 14.99 -7.57
C ALA A 27 1.81 15.60 -8.93
N SER A 28 2.62 16.66 -8.92
CA SER A 28 3.08 17.39 -10.11
C SER A 28 4.55 17.83 -9.91
N ALA A 29 4.92 19.09 -10.18
CA ALA A 29 6.28 19.59 -9.96
C ALA A 29 6.74 19.40 -8.50
N GLY A 30 7.92 18.78 -8.32
CA GLY A 30 8.51 18.49 -6.99
C GLY A 30 7.76 17.45 -6.15
N GLY A 31 6.79 16.76 -6.73
CA GLY A 31 5.97 15.80 -6.01
C GLY A 31 6.66 14.45 -5.75
N LEU A 32 7.71 14.14 -6.52
CA LEU A 32 8.42 12.87 -6.40
C LEU A 32 9.16 12.77 -5.06
N GLU A 33 9.92 13.80 -4.70
CA GLU A 33 10.65 13.89 -3.45
C GLU A 33 9.70 13.83 -2.24
N ALA A 34 8.54 14.48 -2.35
CA ALA A 34 7.51 14.43 -1.31
C ALA A 34 6.92 13.02 -1.13
N ILE A 35 6.66 12.31 -2.23
CA ILE A 35 6.16 10.93 -2.21
C ILE A 35 7.21 9.98 -1.61
N GLU A 36 8.48 10.15 -1.97
CA GLU A 36 9.58 9.36 -1.39
C GLU A 36 9.67 9.55 0.12
N GLN A 37 9.63 10.79 0.59
CA GLN A 37 9.66 11.10 2.02
C GLN A 37 8.44 10.55 2.76
N PHE A 38 7.26 10.62 2.15
CA PHE A 38 6.03 10.06 2.70
C PHE A 38 6.17 8.55 2.94
N PHE A 39 6.55 7.78 1.92
CA PHE A 39 6.69 6.34 2.06
C PHE A 39 7.89 5.93 2.92
N ALA A 40 8.97 6.71 2.96
CA ALA A 40 10.11 6.46 3.84
C ALA A 40 9.74 6.53 5.34
N ASN A 41 8.69 7.28 5.70
CA ASN A 41 8.21 7.42 7.08
C ASN A 41 6.93 6.61 7.35
N MET A 42 6.39 5.91 6.35
CA MET A 42 5.17 5.10 6.50
C MET A 42 5.50 3.77 7.19
N PRO A 43 4.70 3.33 8.18
CA PRO A 43 4.77 1.95 8.67
C PRO A 43 4.45 0.94 7.57
N SER A 44 5.24 -0.13 7.45
CA SER A 44 5.00 -1.21 6.48
C SER A 44 3.69 -1.97 6.73
N SER A 45 3.24 -2.04 7.99
CA SER A 45 1.97 -2.65 8.38
C SER A 45 0.84 -1.62 8.48
N ASN A 46 0.56 -0.88 7.41
CA ASN A 46 -0.49 0.15 7.41
C ASN A 46 -1.88 -0.36 6.98
N GLY A 47 -1.96 -1.51 6.28
CA GLY A 47 -3.24 -2.11 5.87
C GLY A 47 -4.00 -1.32 4.81
N MET A 48 -3.33 -0.42 4.09
CA MET A 48 -3.91 0.43 3.05
C MET A 48 -3.32 0.09 1.67
N ALA A 49 -4.06 0.39 0.62
CA ALA A 49 -3.57 0.37 -0.77
C ALA A 49 -3.41 1.81 -1.28
N PHE A 50 -2.32 2.09 -1.98
CA PHE A 50 -2.01 3.43 -2.49
C PHE A 50 -2.04 3.46 -4.02
N ILE A 51 -2.69 4.48 -4.58
CA ILE A 51 -2.68 4.80 -6.00
C ILE A 51 -2.01 6.17 -6.17
N VAL A 52 -0.86 6.20 -6.80
CA VAL A 52 -0.08 7.43 -7.01
C VAL A 52 -0.20 7.87 -8.47
N ILE A 53 -0.69 9.08 -8.70
CA ILE A 53 -0.78 9.71 -10.01
C ILE A 53 0.15 10.92 -10.03
N GLN A 54 1.32 10.73 -10.63
CA GLN A 54 2.31 11.78 -10.83
C GLN A 54 2.15 12.37 -12.23
N HIS A 55 1.84 13.66 -12.32
CA HIS A 55 1.91 14.40 -13.58
C HIS A 55 3.39 14.62 -13.94
N LEU A 56 3.83 14.00 -15.03
CA LEU A 56 5.18 14.15 -15.58
C LEU A 56 5.14 15.04 -16.83
N SER A 57 6.13 15.91 -16.99
CA SER A 57 6.29 16.62 -18.27
C SER A 57 6.79 15.63 -19.34
N SER A 58 6.49 15.90 -20.61
CA SER A 58 6.84 15.05 -21.77
C SER A 58 8.34 14.79 -21.95
N ARG A 59 9.21 15.49 -21.19
CA ARG A 59 10.68 15.32 -21.20
C ARG A 59 11.22 14.39 -20.13
N TYR A 60 10.41 13.94 -19.16
CA TYR A 60 10.88 13.05 -18.09
C TYR A 60 10.38 11.62 -18.31
N LYS A 61 11.31 10.67 -18.43
CA LYS A 61 10.99 9.23 -18.30
C LYS A 61 10.45 8.99 -16.88
N SER A 62 9.41 8.18 -16.76
CA SER A 62 8.89 7.77 -15.46
C SER A 62 9.92 6.90 -14.74
N PHE A 63 10.52 7.42 -13.65
CA PHE A 63 11.39 6.66 -12.74
C PHE A 63 10.60 5.90 -11.67
N MET A 64 9.26 5.92 -11.75
CA MET A 64 8.39 5.27 -10.76
C MET A 64 8.62 3.76 -10.61
N PRO A 65 8.84 2.98 -11.68
CA PRO A 65 9.15 1.57 -11.53
C PRO A 65 10.41 1.30 -10.71
N GLU A 66 11.45 2.12 -10.89
CA GLU A 66 12.73 1.97 -10.18
C GLU A 66 12.63 2.43 -8.72
N LEU A 67 11.76 3.40 -8.42
CA LEU A 67 11.49 3.84 -7.06
C LEU A 67 10.71 2.81 -6.26
N LEU A 68 9.70 2.19 -6.85
CA LEU A 68 8.94 1.10 -6.24
C LEU A 68 9.79 -0.16 -6.05
N ALA A 69 10.77 -0.41 -6.93
CA ALA A 69 11.65 -1.57 -6.85
C ALA A 69 12.76 -1.42 -5.78
N LYS A 70 13.21 -0.20 -5.49
CA LYS A 70 14.35 0.03 -4.56
C LYS A 70 13.95 0.07 -3.09
N LYS A 71 12.70 0.39 -2.78
CA LYS A 71 12.17 0.43 -1.40
C LYS A 71 10.78 -0.22 -1.39
N PRO A 72 10.67 -1.50 -1.03
CA PRO A 72 9.36 -2.09 -0.85
C PRO A 72 8.63 -1.31 0.25
N ILE A 73 7.47 -0.75 -0.12
CA ILE A 73 6.49 -0.12 0.78
C ILE A 73 5.91 -1.19 1.71
#